data_AF-A0A512D4L4-F1
#
_entry.id   AF-A0A512D4L4-F1
#
_cell.length_a   1.000
_cell.length_b   1.000
_cell.length_c   1.000
_cell.angle_alpha   90.00
_cell.angle_beta   90.00
_cell.angle_gamma   90.00
#
_symmetry.space_group_name_H-M   'P 1'
#
loop_
_entity.id
_entity.type
_entity.pdbx_description
1 polymer ?
#
loop_
_entity_poly.entity_id
_entity_poly.type
_entity_poly.pdbx_seq_one_letter_code
_entity_poly.pdbx_strand_id
1 'polypeptide(L)'
;MVVAVLVVAVGVSYGQALLAPGDAPLTVRTVEWVRDNGGAGVVDAVENWWFTRNPPPNAAPDPSALPDLPPPQAGTRAAGTSHPGRPGTTSGPPTVTIPSGITPVAREGVWVPGRLDRQGLPAMFTTFVQPDPTHASVVAAVAWIRASDTVGHLVAGTTQPGGDGWPDGARVAPGDVSSLVATFNSGWRFKDLLGGFYENGRYSHSLQTGAGSVVIDRTGRVTVGQWGRDVTMSPSVVAVRQNLHLIVDAGAAEPGIADASGPWGVSKNQRQFTWRSGLGIDAHGNLIYVAGDGMTLKMLTAALVAAKATRAVELDMHTNMVFFARWAPTAANGPVSPAKLLPTMPSRADRYIAPDQRDFFYVTLR
;
A
#
# COMPACT_ATOMS: atom_id res chain seq x y z
N MET A 1 20.72 25.45 34.32
CA MET A 1 20.12 24.17 34.75
C MET A 1 19.01 23.71 33.81
N VAL A 2 17.97 24.52 33.54
CA VAL A 2 16.86 24.17 32.62
C VAL A 2 17.34 23.80 31.21
N VAL A 3 18.24 24.57 30.61
CA VAL A 3 18.78 24.27 29.26
C VAL A 3 19.53 22.93 29.22
N ALA A 4 20.32 22.62 30.25
CA ALA A 4 21.04 21.34 30.32
C ALA A 4 20.08 20.15 30.48
N VAL A 5 19.02 20.31 31.30
CA VAL A 5 17.97 19.30 31.45
C VAL A 5 17.21 19.08 30.14
N LEU A 6 16.90 20.15 29.41
CA LEU A 6 16.25 20.06 28.10
C LEU A 6 17.13 19.38 27.06
N VAL A 7 18.42 19.70 26.99
CA VAL A 7 19.37 19.05 26.08
C VAL A 7 19.54 17.57 26.40
N VAL A 8 19.62 17.20 27.68
CA VAL A 8 19.67 15.79 28.10
C VAL A 8 18.37 15.08 27.77
N ALA A 9 17.20 15.67 28.02
CA ALA A 9 15.91 15.08 27.69
C ALA A 9 15.76 14.84 26.18
N VAL A 10 16.17 15.79 25.35
CA VAL A 10 16.20 15.66 23.89
C VAL A 10 17.18 14.57 23.45
N GLY A 11 18.38 14.53 24.02
CA GLY A 11 19.38 13.50 23.73
C GLY A 11 18.93 12.09 24.11
N VAL A 12 18.28 11.93 25.26
CA VAL A 12 17.70 10.65 25.72
C VAL A 12 16.54 10.24 24.81
N SER A 13 15.62 11.15 24.48
CA SER A 13 14.50 10.87 23.56
C SER A 13 14.99 10.45 22.17
N TYR A 14 15.97 11.18 21.61
CA TYR A 14 16.55 10.84 20.33
C TYR A 14 17.29 9.50 20.36
N GLY A 15 18.07 9.26 21.43
CA GLY A 15 18.74 7.98 21.65
C GLY A 15 17.76 6.82 21.72
N GLN A 16 16.63 6.97 22.43
CA GLN A 16 15.57 5.96 22.50
C GLN A 16 14.95 5.70 21.12
N ALA A 17 14.69 6.73 20.32
CA ALA A 17 14.18 6.56 18.96
C ALA A 17 15.18 5.83 18.05
N LEU A 18 16.47 6.14 18.17
CA LEU A 18 17.52 5.45 17.41
C LEU A 18 17.70 3.99 17.84
N LEU A 19 17.43 3.67 19.11
CA LEU A 19 17.56 2.31 19.67
C LEU A 19 16.25 1.51 19.66
N ALA A 20 15.14 2.11 19.20
CA ALA A 20 13.84 1.45 19.18
C ALA A 20 13.89 0.14 18.36
N PRO A 21 13.29 -0.97 18.83
CA PRO A 21 13.30 -2.23 18.10
C PRO A 21 12.69 -2.07 16.68
N GLY A 22 13.31 -2.70 15.69
CA GLY A 22 12.84 -2.74 14.30
C GLY A 22 13.98 -2.62 13.28
N ASP A 23 13.68 -2.79 11.99
CA ASP A 23 14.68 -2.79 10.90
C ASP A 23 14.81 -1.45 10.14
N ALA A 24 14.15 -0.39 10.63
CA ALA A 24 14.21 0.94 10.02
C ALA A 24 15.65 1.49 10.02
N PRO A 25 16.18 2.00 8.88
CA PRO A 25 17.49 2.67 8.83
C PRO A 25 17.57 3.89 9.75
N LEU A 26 18.78 4.25 10.19
CA LEU A 26 19.01 5.42 11.06
C LEU A 26 18.42 6.72 10.48
N THR A 27 18.53 6.93 9.16
CA THR A 27 17.96 8.10 8.48
C THR A 27 16.44 8.17 8.63
N VAL A 28 15.75 7.03 8.53
CA VAL A 28 14.30 6.93 8.76
C VAL A 28 13.99 7.30 10.19
N ARG A 29 14.64 6.65 11.16
CA ARG A 29 14.43 6.92 12.59
C ARG A 29 14.64 8.39 12.94
N THR A 30 15.66 9.02 12.36
CA THR A 30 15.93 10.45 12.55
C THR A 30 14.81 11.31 11.98
N VAL A 31 14.39 11.08 10.74
CA VAL A 31 13.30 11.85 10.12
C VAL A 31 12.00 11.67 10.90
N GLU A 32 11.68 10.44 11.31
CA GLU A 32 10.50 10.14 12.11
C GLU A 32 10.55 10.87 13.47
N TRP A 33 11.69 10.81 14.19
CA TRP A 33 11.86 11.54 15.44
C TRP A 33 11.72 13.06 15.26
N VAL A 34 12.31 13.64 14.22
CA VAL A 34 12.15 15.08 13.92
C VAL A 34 10.68 15.42 13.66
N ARG A 35 9.96 14.59 12.89
CA ARG A 35 8.54 14.78 12.62
C ARG A 35 7.71 14.68 13.90
N ASP A 36 8.02 13.75 14.79
CA ASP A 36 7.31 13.54 16.06
C ASP A 36 7.62 14.61 17.12
N ASN A 37 8.73 15.34 16.99
CA ASN A 37 9.15 16.39 17.92
C ASN A 37 8.93 17.81 17.35
N GLY A 38 7.88 18.00 16.54
CA GLY A 38 7.44 19.32 16.06
C GLY A 38 8.05 19.78 14.74
N GLY A 39 8.95 18.99 14.14
CA GLY A 39 9.57 19.29 12.85
C GLY A 39 8.73 18.93 11.62
N ALA A 40 7.61 18.23 11.77
CA ALA A 40 6.79 17.76 10.65
C ALA A 40 6.36 18.91 9.72
N GLY A 41 5.94 20.06 10.28
CA GLY A 41 5.54 21.22 9.48
C GLY A 41 6.65 21.82 8.63
N VAL A 42 7.90 21.78 9.12
CA VAL A 42 9.09 22.27 8.40
C VAL A 42 9.48 21.31 7.29
N VAL A 43 9.53 20.01 7.58
CA VAL A 43 9.82 18.98 6.57
C VAL A 43 8.79 19.07 5.44
N ASP A 44 7.50 19.08 5.78
CA ASP A 44 6.42 19.21 4.79
C ASP A 44 6.55 20.53 4.00
N ALA A 45 6.94 21.64 4.63
CA ALA A 45 7.12 22.92 3.94
C ALA A 45 8.29 22.89 2.94
N VAL A 46 9.42 22.31 3.33
CA VAL A 46 10.61 22.16 2.46
C VAL A 46 10.31 21.23 1.30
N GLU A 47 9.70 20.06 1.55
CA GLU A 47 9.33 19.12 0.50
C GLU A 47 8.31 19.76 -0.46
N ASN A 48 7.27 20.43 0.07
CA ASN A 48 6.31 21.13 -0.77
C ASN A 48 6.96 22.22 -1.63
N TRP A 49 7.86 23.03 -1.06
CA TRP A 49 8.59 24.05 -1.81
C TRP A 49 9.43 23.42 -2.93
N TRP A 50 10.17 22.35 -2.63
CA TRP A 50 11.01 21.64 -3.60
C TRP A 50 10.19 21.06 -4.74
N PHE A 51 9.14 20.31 -4.43
CA PHE A 51 8.32 19.62 -5.42
C PHE A 51 7.39 20.56 -6.21
N THR A 52 7.01 21.70 -5.63
CA THR A 52 6.30 22.76 -6.39
C THR A 52 7.21 23.39 -7.45
N ARG A 53 8.53 23.46 -7.18
CA ARG A 53 9.51 24.01 -8.13
C ARG A 53 10.15 22.98 -9.05
N ASN A 54 10.05 21.71 -8.71
CA ASN A 54 10.56 20.58 -9.49
C ASN A 54 9.46 19.52 -9.67
N PRO A 55 8.33 19.87 -10.31
CA PRO A 55 7.31 18.87 -10.62
C PRO A 55 7.88 17.82 -11.59
N PRO A 56 7.38 16.57 -11.55
CA PRO A 56 7.78 15.56 -12.51
C PRO A 56 7.58 16.06 -13.96
N PRO A 57 8.53 15.85 -14.87
CA PRO A 57 8.40 16.35 -16.23
C PRO A 57 7.28 15.65 -17.02
N ASN A 58 6.74 16.36 -18.01
CA ASN A 58 5.96 15.73 -19.07
C ASN A 58 6.89 15.09 -20.11
N ALA A 59 7.58 14.02 -19.73
CA ALA A 59 8.51 13.27 -20.56
C ALA A 59 8.29 11.77 -20.36
N ALA A 60 8.88 10.92 -21.22
CA ALA A 60 8.83 9.48 -21.00
C ALA A 60 9.46 9.11 -19.63
N PRO A 61 8.89 8.11 -18.91
CA PRO A 61 9.49 7.59 -17.69
C PRO A 61 10.92 7.12 -17.90
N ASP A 62 11.74 7.25 -16.85
CA ASP A 62 13.07 6.64 -16.80
C ASP A 62 12.92 5.10 -16.90
N PRO A 63 13.55 4.43 -17.89
CA PRO A 63 13.49 2.98 -18.01
C PRO A 63 13.92 2.23 -16.75
N SER A 64 14.83 2.80 -15.94
CA SER A 64 15.29 2.20 -14.68
C SER A 64 14.25 2.28 -13.56
N ALA A 65 13.25 3.17 -13.69
CA ALA A 65 12.13 3.28 -12.76
C ALA A 65 10.96 2.35 -13.12
N LEU A 66 10.95 1.77 -14.33
CA LEU A 66 9.91 0.84 -14.74
C LEU A 66 10.06 -0.51 -14.04
N PRO A 67 8.96 -1.18 -13.65
CA PRO A 67 9.02 -2.52 -13.12
C PRO A 67 9.69 -3.48 -14.10
N ASP A 68 10.64 -4.27 -13.62
CA ASP A 68 11.19 -5.39 -14.38
C ASP A 68 10.15 -6.51 -14.44
N LEU A 69 9.32 -6.42 -15.48
CA LEU A 69 8.30 -7.38 -15.80
C LEU A 69 8.91 -8.44 -16.73
N PRO A 70 9.02 -9.72 -16.35
CA PRO A 70 9.50 -10.75 -17.27
C PRO A 70 8.57 -10.86 -18.49
N PRO A 71 9.06 -11.19 -19.69
CA PRO A 71 8.22 -11.40 -20.86
C PRO A 71 7.17 -12.48 -20.58
N PRO A 72 5.97 -12.40 -21.19
CA PRO A 72 4.94 -13.42 -21.01
C PRO A 72 5.52 -14.81 -21.33
N GLN A 73 5.55 -15.71 -20.35
CA GLN A 73 6.05 -17.06 -20.58
C GLN A 73 5.05 -17.83 -21.44
N ALA A 74 5.49 -18.31 -22.62
CA ALA A 74 4.71 -19.20 -23.46
C ALA A 74 4.38 -20.48 -22.67
N GLY A 75 3.12 -20.63 -22.25
CA GLY A 75 2.66 -21.74 -21.41
C GLY A 75 1.90 -21.30 -20.15
N THR A 76 2.05 -20.05 -19.71
CA THR A 76 1.08 -19.48 -18.76
C THR A 76 -0.24 -19.25 -19.51
N ARG A 77 -1.28 -20.02 -19.17
CA ARG A 77 -2.62 -19.80 -19.74
C ARG A 77 -3.01 -18.35 -19.48
N ALA A 78 -3.00 -17.53 -20.54
CA ALA A 78 -3.61 -16.21 -20.51
C ALA A 78 -5.03 -16.37 -19.96
N ALA A 79 -5.40 -15.50 -19.02
CA ALA A 79 -6.75 -15.41 -18.49
C ALA A 79 -7.72 -15.06 -19.63
N GLY A 80 -8.23 -16.10 -20.29
CA GLY A 80 -8.93 -15.95 -21.57
C GLY A 80 -9.44 -17.24 -22.17
N THR A 81 -9.63 -18.31 -21.39
CA THR A 81 -10.47 -19.43 -21.81
C THR A 81 -11.45 -19.77 -20.71
N SER A 82 -12.70 -19.37 -20.92
CA SER A 82 -13.84 -19.92 -20.19
C SER A 82 -13.79 -21.44 -20.30
N HIS A 83 -13.57 -22.15 -19.17
CA HIS A 83 -13.84 -23.58 -19.12
C HIS A 83 -15.34 -23.80 -19.34
N PRO A 84 -15.77 -24.56 -20.35
CA PRO A 84 -17.17 -24.89 -20.52
C PRO A 84 -17.55 -25.85 -19.39
N GLY A 85 -18.22 -25.34 -18.35
CA GLY A 85 -18.75 -26.17 -17.27
C GLY A 85 -18.90 -25.52 -15.89
N ARG A 86 -18.37 -24.32 -15.64
CA ARG A 86 -18.54 -23.62 -14.35
C ARG A 86 -19.02 -22.17 -14.54
N PRO A 87 -20.18 -21.78 -13.99
CA PRO A 87 -20.63 -20.40 -14.02
C PRO A 87 -19.63 -19.46 -13.31
N GLY A 88 -19.05 -18.53 -14.07
CA GLY A 88 -18.58 -17.21 -13.60
C GLY A 88 -17.46 -17.16 -12.56
N THR A 89 -16.26 -17.64 -12.86
CA THR A 89 -15.04 -17.21 -12.14
C THR A 89 -14.17 -16.40 -13.09
N THR A 90 -14.12 -15.08 -12.92
CA THR A 90 -13.22 -14.17 -13.65
C THR A 90 -11.77 -14.64 -13.40
N SER A 91 -11.12 -15.21 -14.42
CA SER A 91 -9.83 -15.91 -14.26
C SER A 91 -8.62 -14.97 -14.16
N GLY A 92 -8.81 -13.66 -14.26
CA GLY A 92 -7.73 -12.68 -14.24
C GLY A 92 -8.21 -11.24 -14.01
N PRO A 93 -7.27 -10.31 -13.88
CA PRO A 93 -7.55 -8.91 -13.61
C PRO A 93 -8.28 -8.23 -14.78
N PRO A 94 -9.08 -7.19 -14.52
CA PRO A 94 -9.71 -6.41 -15.56
C PRO A 94 -8.67 -5.63 -16.39
N THR A 95 -9.01 -5.26 -17.62
CA THR A 95 -8.16 -4.40 -18.45
C THR A 95 -7.96 -3.04 -17.77
N VAL A 96 -6.69 -2.66 -17.60
CA VAL A 96 -6.35 -1.34 -17.08
C VAL A 96 -6.59 -0.30 -18.15
N THR A 97 -7.25 0.80 -17.78
CA THR A 97 -7.51 1.91 -18.71
C THR A 97 -6.30 2.84 -18.75
N ILE A 98 -5.72 3.03 -19.92
CA ILE A 98 -4.67 4.03 -20.10
C ILE A 98 -5.31 5.42 -20.17
N PRO A 99 -4.86 6.42 -19.38
CA PRO A 99 -5.40 7.77 -19.44
C PRO A 99 -5.35 8.37 -20.84
N SER A 100 -6.37 9.12 -21.24
CA SER A 100 -6.38 9.83 -22.53
C SER A 100 -5.32 10.92 -22.55
N GLY A 101 -4.69 11.14 -23.71
CA GLY A 101 -3.69 12.20 -23.89
C GLY A 101 -2.27 11.82 -23.48
N ILE A 102 -2.02 10.54 -23.20
CA ILE A 102 -0.70 9.99 -22.95
C ILE A 102 -0.31 8.99 -24.04
N THR A 103 0.96 9.00 -24.43
CA THR A 103 1.51 7.95 -25.29
C THR A 103 1.96 6.80 -24.40
N PRO A 104 1.35 5.61 -24.49
CA PRO A 104 1.71 4.51 -23.61
C PRO A 104 3.15 4.07 -23.87
N VAL A 105 3.88 3.73 -22.81
CA VAL A 105 5.19 3.07 -22.95
C VAL A 105 5.04 1.57 -23.14
N ALA A 106 6.14 0.91 -23.51
CA ALA A 106 6.16 -0.53 -23.72
C ALA A 106 5.64 -1.27 -22.48
N ARG A 107 4.64 -2.14 -22.69
CA ARG A 107 4.00 -3.00 -21.67
C ARG A 107 3.16 -2.28 -20.62
N GLU A 108 2.91 -1.00 -20.78
CA GLU A 108 1.97 -0.28 -19.92
C GLU A 108 0.57 -0.91 -19.97
N GLY A 109 -0.04 -1.11 -18.81
CA GLY A 109 -1.34 -1.78 -18.66
C GLY A 109 -1.38 -3.27 -18.98
N VAL A 110 -0.24 -3.88 -19.39
CA VAL A 110 -0.14 -5.31 -19.66
C VAL A 110 0.10 -6.06 -18.36
N TRP A 111 -0.84 -6.92 -17.98
CA TRP A 111 -0.73 -7.75 -16.78
C TRP A 111 0.28 -8.88 -16.93
N VAL A 112 1.11 -9.05 -15.91
CA VAL A 112 2.08 -10.14 -15.81
C VAL A 112 1.74 -11.02 -14.61
N PRO A 113 1.58 -12.33 -14.81
CA PRO A 113 1.29 -13.24 -13.70
C PRO A 113 2.49 -13.35 -12.76
N GLY A 114 2.20 -13.42 -11.47
CA GLY A 114 3.17 -13.62 -10.40
C GLY A 114 2.96 -14.95 -9.69
N ARG A 115 2.81 -14.89 -8.35
CA ARG A 115 2.62 -16.05 -7.48
C ARG A 115 1.48 -16.94 -8.00
N LEU A 116 1.77 -18.24 -8.15
CA LEU A 116 0.77 -19.25 -8.52
C LEU A 116 0.19 -19.90 -7.27
N ASP A 117 -1.09 -20.28 -7.35
CA ASP A 117 -1.77 -21.13 -6.37
C ASP A 117 -1.39 -22.62 -6.55
N ARG A 118 -1.99 -23.51 -5.74
CA ARG A 118 -1.73 -24.96 -5.80
C ARG A 118 -2.23 -25.61 -7.09
N GLN A 119 -3.12 -24.95 -7.82
CA GLN A 119 -3.70 -25.39 -9.09
C GLN A 119 -2.94 -24.83 -10.30
N GLY A 120 -1.88 -24.04 -10.07
CA GLY A 120 -1.07 -23.41 -11.10
C GLY A 120 -1.71 -22.16 -11.72
N LEU A 121 -2.78 -21.61 -11.11
CA LEU A 121 -3.38 -20.36 -11.56
C LEU A 121 -2.72 -19.16 -10.84
N PRO A 122 -2.54 -18.00 -11.49
CA PRO A 122 -1.89 -16.87 -10.83
C PRO A 122 -2.78 -16.22 -9.77
N ALA A 123 -2.36 -16.29 -8.51
CA ALA A 123 -3.01 -15.60 -7.38
C ALA A 123 -2.74 -14.08 -7.39
N MET A 124 -1.72 -13.63 -8.13
CA MET A 124 -1.37 -12.23 -8.27
C MET A 124 -0.94 -11.91 -9.69
N PHE A 125 -1.24 -10.68 -10.12
CA PHE A 125 -0.77 -10.08 -11.36
C PHE A 125 -0.20 -8.69 -11.06
N THR A 126 0.80 -8.27 -11.81
CA THR A 126 1.37 -6.92 -11.71
C THR A 126 1.41 -6.23 -13.06
N THR A 127 1.22 -4.92 -13.07
CA THR A 127 1.39 -4.05 -14.24
C THR A 127 1.78 -2.65 -13.76
N PHE A 128 1.81 -1.68 -14.66
CA PHE A 128 1.99 -0.27 -14.33
C PHE A 128 1.27 0.61 -15.34
N VAL A 129 1.00 1.85 -14.95
CA VAL A 129 0.42 2.91 -15.78
C VAL A 129 1.03 4.25 -15.47
N GLN A 130 1.05 5.14 -16.45
CA GLN A 130 1.30 6.55 -16.25
C GLN A 130 -0.04 7.23 -15.86
N PRO A 131 -0.18 7.77 -14.64
CA PRO A 131 -1.48 8.19 -14.11
C PRO A 131 -1.94 9.58 -14.57
N ASP A 132 -1.07 10.37 -15.19
CA ASP A 132 -1.35 11.76 -15.57
C ASP A 132 -0.62 12.18 -16.85
N PRO A 133 -1.34 12.58 -17.92
CA PRO A 133 -0.74 13.03 -19.18
C PRO A 133 0.07 14.32 -19.07
N THR A 134 -0.09 15.13 -18.01
CA THR A 134 0.74 16.34 -17.82
C THR A 134 2.04 16.08 -17.07
N HIS A 135 2.21 14.88 -16.51
CA HIS A 135 3.39 14.44 -15.76
C HIS A 135 3.78 13.03 -16.20
N ALA A 136 3.93 12.86 -17.52
CA ALA A 136 4.13 11.55 -18.13
C ALA A 136 5.34 10.76 -17.60
N SER A 137 6.29 11.38 -16.89
CA SER A 137 7.42 10.66 -16.30
C SER A 137 7.03 9.83 -15.07
N VAL A 138 5.86 10.10 -14.49
CA VAL A 138 5.35 9.43 -13.29
C VAL A 138 4.80 8.06 -13.66
N VAL A 139 5.15 7.05 -12.86
CA VAL A 139 4.71 5.66 -13.04
C VAL A 139 4.05 5.18 -11.75
N ALA A 140 2.83 4.68 -11.89
CA ALA A 140 2.10 3.99 -10.84
C ALA A 140 2.12 2.48 -11.14
N ALA A 141 2.82 1.72 -10.32
CA ALA A 141 2.75 0.26 -10.39
C ALA A 141 1.47 -0.24 -9.71
N VAL A 142 0.90 -1.30 -10.27
CA VAL A 142 -0.37 -1.88 -9.84
C VAL A 142 -0.18 -3.36 -9.59
N ALA A 143 -0.64 -3.84 -8.43
CA ALA A 143 -0.77 -5.26 -8.14
C ALA A 143 -2.25 -5.62 -7.96
N TRP A 144 -2.72 -6.64 -8.68
CA TRP A 144 -4.03 -7.23 -8.50
C TRP A 144 -3.86 -8.60 -7.84
N ILE A 145 -4.58 -8.86 -6.75
CA ILE A 145 -4.46 -10.09 -5.95
C ILE A 145 -5.84 -10.75 -5.83
N ARG A 146 -5.92 -12.01 -6.26
CA ARG A 146 -7.17 -12.76 -6.31
C ARG A 146 -7.62 -13.15 -4.91
N ALA A 147 -8.79 -12.68 -4.49
CA ALA A 147 -9.29 -12.90 -3.14
C ALA A 147 -9.74 -14.34 -2.86
N SER A 148 -10.14 -15.09 -3.90
CA SER A 148 -10.60 -16.49 -3.74
C SER A 148 -9.52 -17.42 -3.22
N ASP A 149 -8.26 -17.15 -3.55
CA ASP A 149 -7.14 -18.08 -3.31
C ASP A 149 -6.19 -17.57 -2.23
N THR A 150 -6.52 -16.43 -1.63
CA THR A 150 -5.64 -15.72 -0.69
C THR A 150 -6.30 -15.41 0.64
N VAL A 151 -5.44 -15.23 1.65
CA VAL A 151 -5.76 -14.85 3.02
C VAL A 151 -4.96 -13.59 3.32
N GLY A 152 -5.64 -12.52 3.71
CA GLY A 152 -5.00 -11.30 4.19
C GLY A 152 -4.78 -11.33 5.69
N HIS A 153 -3.71 -10.69 6.12
CA HIS A 153 -3.29 -10.58 7.50
C HIS A 153 -2.87 -9.14 7.78
N LEU A 154 -3.21 -8.66 8.97
CA LEU A 154 -2.73 -7.40 9.53
C LEU A 154 -1.72 -7.76 10.62
N VAL A 155 -0.65 -6.99 10.74
CA VAL A 155 0.35 -7.16 11.79
C VAL A 155 0.58 -5.80 12.44
N ALA A 156 0.39 -5.74 13.74
CA ALA A 156 0.83 -4.61 14.55
C ALA A 156 2.36 -4.53 14.59
N GLY A 157 2.91 -3.35 14.34
CA GLY A 157 4.33 -3.06 14.47
C GLY A 157 4.78 -2.92 15.93
N THR A 158 6.10 -2.76 16.13
CA THR A 158 6.68 -2.57 17.47
C THR A 158 6.28 -1.23 18.11
N THR A 159 5.88 -0.24 17.31
CA THR A 159 5.51 1.10 17.78
C THR A 159 4.07 1.48 17.41
N GLN A 160 3.64 1.25 16.16
CA GLN A 160 2.27 1.48 15.70
C GLN A 160 1.56 0.14 15.56
N PRO A 161 0.32 -0.03 16.04
CA PRO A 161 -0.66 1.01 16.36
C PRO A 161 -0.59 1.55 17.80
N GLY A 162 0.42 1.16 18.58
CA GLY A 162 0.53 1.48 20.00
C GLY A 162 -0.03 0.37 20.90
N GLY A 163 0.34 0.40 22.18
CA GLY A 163 0.03 -0.65 23.15
C GLY A 163 0.94 -1.88 23.04
N ASP A 164 1.07 -2.63 24.14
CA ASP A 164 2.01 -3.77 24.25
C ASP A 164 1.34 -5.13 24.02
N GLY A 165 2.09 -6.15 23.61
CA GLY A 165 1.61 -7.54 23.57
C GLY A 165 0.70 -7.88 22.38
N TRP A 166 0.90 -7.23 21.23
CA TRP A 166 0.29 -7.66 19.97
C TRP A 166 0.88 -9.00 19.50
N PRO A 167 0.11 -9.80 18.74
CA PRO A 167 0.59 -11.07 18.19
C PRO A 167 1.70 -10.89 17.15
N ASP A 168 2.30 -12.00 16.72
CA ASP A 168 3.24 -12.11 15.58
C ASP A 168 4.59 -11.37 15.70
N GLY A 169 4.80 -10.62 16.79
CA GLY A 169 6.09 -9.99 17.09
C GLY A 169 6.56 -9.04 16.00
N ALA A 170 5.60 -8.29 15.43
CA ALA A 170 5.80 -7.24 14.44
C ALA A 170 6.44 -7.68 13.12
N ARG A 171 6.32 -8.95 12.74
CA ARG A 171 6.86 -9.52 11.50
C ARG A 171 5.88 -10.53 10.92
N VAL A 172 6.09 -10.91 9.66
CA VAL A 172 5.36 -12.05 9.06
C VAL A 172 5.59 -13.30 9.92
N ALA A 173 4.51 -14.02 10.22
CA ALA A 173 4.59 -15.28 10.95
C ALA A 173 5.53 -16.26 10.21
N PRO A 174 6.52 -16.88 10.89
CA PRO A 174 7.50 -17.75 10.22
C PRO A 174 6.88 -18.90 9.42
N GLY A 175 5.73 -19.42 9.86
CA GLY A 175 4.98 -20.48 9.16
C GLY A 175 4.34 -20.03 7.85
N ASP A 176 4.10 -18.73 7.69
CA ASP A 176 3.41 -18.17 6.52
C ASP A 176 4.36 -17.80 5.38
N VAL A 177 5.67 -17.72 5.66
CA VAL A 177 6.68 -17.26 4.69
C VAL A 177 6.60 -18.03 3.38
N SER A 178 6.51 -19.36 3.44
CA SER A 178 6.42 -20.21 2.23
C SER A 178 5.15 -19.98 1.40
N SER A 179 4.10 -19.41 2.01
CA SER A 179 2.81 -19.14 1.37
C SER A 179 2.64 -17.69 0.92
N LEU A 180 3.63 -16.80 1.16
CA LEU A 180 3.52 -15.37 0.85
C LEU A 180 3.23 -15.07 -0.62
N VAL A 181 2.21 -14.24 -0.86
CA VAL A 181 1.89 -13.64 -2.16
C VAL A 181 2.45 -12.23 -2.23
N ALA A 182 2.20 -11.44 -1.19
CA ALA A 182 2.59 -10.03 -1.10
C ALA A 182 2.80 -9.59 0.35
N THR A 183 3.65 -8.60 0.56
CA THR A 183 3.77 -7.83 1.81
C THR A 183 3.79 -6.34 1.47
N PHE A 184 3.09 -5.49 2.22
CA PHE A 184 2.99 -4.06 1.91
C PHE A 184 2.63 -3.20 3.12
N ASN A 185 2.93 -1.90 3.03
CA ASN A 185 2.68 -0.96 4.12
C ASN A 185 1.19 -0.83 4.44
N SER A 186 0.90 -0.44 5.68
CA SER A 186 -0.45 -0.10 6.13
C SER A 186 -0.70 1.41 5.98
N GLY A 187 -1.56 1.95 6.83
CA GLY A 187 -2.05 3.31 6.80
C GLY A 187 -1.22 4.36 7.51
N TRP A 188 -1.76 5.57 7.45
CA TRP A 188 -1.28 6.78 8.12
C TRP A 188 -1.03 6.59 9.62
N ARG A 189 -0.16 7.37 10.24
CA ARG A 189 0.03 7.35 11.70
C ARG A 189 -1.26 7.74 12.43
N PHE A 190 -1.52 7.12 13.58
CA PHE A 190 -2.74 7.40 14.37
C PHE A 190 -2.82 8.84 14.91
N LYS A 191 -1.71 9.58 14.96
CA LYS A 191 -1.71 11.01 15.29
C LYS A 191 -2.18 11.91 14.13
N ASP A 192 -2.14 11.40 12.90
CA ASP A 192 -2.43 12.14 11.67
C ASP A 192 -3.78 11.73 11.05
N LEU A 193 -4.57 10.91 11.75
CA LEU A 193 -5.89 10.45 11.33
C LEU A 193 -6.82 10.30 12.55
N LEU A 194 -8.14 10.31 12.33
CA LEU A 194 -9.12 10.09 13.41
C LEU A 194 -9.45 8.61 13.64
N GLY A 195 -9.34 7.78 12.59
CA GLY A 195 -9.65 6.35 12.59
C GLY A 195 -8.87 5.48 13.58
N GLY A 196 -9.34 4.25 13.73
CA GLY A 196 -8.85 3.29 14.72
C GLY A 196 -8.15 2.06 14.16
N PHE A 197 -7.78 1.20 15.10
CA PHE A 197 -7.17 -0.11 14.86
C PHE A 197 -7.84 -1.14 15.76
N TYR A 198 -8.24 -2.26 15.17
CA TYR A 198 -8.78 -3.42 15.85
C TYR A 198 -8.09 -4.68 15.34
N GLU A 199 -7.72 -5.57 16.24
CA GLU A 199 -7.22 -6.91 15.90
C GLU A 199 -7.55 -7.88 17.03
N ASN A 200 -8.19 -9.00 16.67
CA ASN A 200 -8.46 -10.14 17.55
C ASN A 200 -9.07 -9.77 18.93
N GLY A 201 -10.11 -8.92 18.91
CA GLY A 201 -10.84 -8.52 20.12
C GLY A 201 -10.24 -7.31 20.85
N ARG A 202 -9.11 -6.78 20.38
CA ARG A 202 -8.41 -5.65 21.00
C ARG A 202 -8.43 -4.43 20.10
N TYR A 203 -8.62 -3.27 20.72
CA TYR A 203 -8.48 -1.96 20.07
C TYR A 203 -7.19 -1.27 20.54
N SER A 204 -6.49 -0.60 19.63
CA SER A 204 -5.51 0.43 20.02
C SER A 204 -6.17 1.82 20.07
N HIS A 205 -6.89 2.15 18.99
CA HIS A 205 -7.63 3.39 18.83
C HIS A 205 -9.08 3.05 18.43
N SER A 206 -10.04 3.88 18.87
CA SER A 206 -11.46 3.65 18.60
C SER A 206 -11.77 3.79 17.11
N LEU A 207 -12.57 2.87 16.57
CA LEU A 207 -13.03 2.94 15.18
C LEU A 207 -14.02 4.09 15.00
N GLN A 208 -13.84 4.89 13.96
CA GLN A 208 -14.64 6.06 13.64
C GLN A 208 -15.57 5.80 12.46
N THR A 209 -16.82 6.23 12.60
CA THR A 209 -17.79 6.26 11.49
C THR A 209 -17.31 7.22 10.40
N GLY A 210 -17.47 6.82 9.14
CA GLY A 210 -17.04 7.62 7.99
C GLY A 210 -15.59 7.41 7.56
N ALA A 211 -14.74 6.81 8.40
CA ALA A 211 -13.36 6.50 8.01
C ALA A 211 -13.31 5.34 7.00
N GLY A 212 -12.45 5.48 5.99
CA GLY A 212 -12.14 4.40 5.06
C GLY A 212 -11.42 3.28 5.81
N SER A 213 -11.90 2.05 5.66
CA SER A 213 -11.49 0.93 6.50
C SER A 213 -11.09 -0.27 5.66
N VAL A 214 -9.90 -0.80 5.94
CA VAL A 214 -9.47 -2.12 5.49
C VAL A 214 -9.91 -3.13 6.56
N VAL A 215 -10.77 -4.07 6.19
CA VAL A 215 -11.37 -5.05 7.11
C VAL A 215 -10.97 -6.45 6.67
N ILE A 216 -10.54 -7.26 7.63
CA ILE A 216 -10.23 -8.68 7.43
C ILE A 216 -11.24 -9.48 8.25
N ASP A 217 -11.91 -10.42 7.59
CA ASP A 217 -12.82 -11.36 8.26
C ASP A 217 -12.13 -12.66 8.69
N ARG A 218 -12.83 -13.50 9.47
CA ARG A 218 -12.34 -14.81 9.96
C ARG A 218 -11.94 -15.78 8.84
N THR A 219 -12.37 -15.55 7.59
CA THR A 219 -11.97 -16.36 6.43
C THR A 219 -10.69 -15.83 5.76
N GLY A 220 -10.13 -14.74 6.28
CA GLY A 220 -9.00 -14.03 5.70
C GLY A 220 -9.36 -13.13 4.52
N ARG A 221 -10.65 -12.93 4.23
CA ARG A 221 -11.05 -12.06 3.13
C ARG A 221 -10.82 -10.61 3.55
N VAL A 222 -10.09 -9.88 2.72
CA VAL A 222 -9.90 -8.45 2.84
C VAL A 222 -10.99 -7.71 2.07
N THR A 223 -11.54 -6.65 2.65
CA THR A 223 -12.44 -5.72 1.98
C THR A 223 -12.10 -4.29 2.36
N VAL A 224 -12.48 -3.33 1.51
CA VAL A 224 -12.28 -1.91 1.73
C VAL A 224 -13.64 -1.21 1.67
N GLY A 225 -13.94 -0.34 2.64
CA GLY A 225 -15.19 0.41 2.65
C GLY A 225 -15.25 1.50 3.71
N GLN A 226 -16.26 2.35 3.62
CA GLN A 226 -16.53 3.36 4.63
C GLN A 226 -17.15 2.70 5.88
N TRP A 227 -16.56 2.96 7.05
CA TRP A 227 -17.05 2.44 8.32
C TRP A 227 -18.43 3.01 8.67
N GLY A 228 -19.36 2.13 9.05
CA GLY A 228 -20.75 2.47 9.34
C GLY A 228 -21.66 2.58 8.11
N ARG A 229 -21.11 2.49 6.88
CA ARG A 229 -21.89 2.49 5.63
C ARG A 229 -21.74 1.17 4.88
N ASP A 230 -20.51 0.79 4.54
CA ASP A 230 -20.25 -0.42 3.75
C ASP A 230 -19.69 -1.57 4.58
N VAL A 231 -19.00 -1.23 5.67
CA VAL A 231 -18.43 -2.17 6.62
C VAL A 231 -18.74 -1.70 8.02
N THR A 232 -19.05 -2.63 8.91
CA THR A 232 -19.33 -2.37 10.32
C THR A 232 -18.79 -3.51 11.16
N MET A 233 -18.71 -3.30 12.47
CA MET A 233 -18.29 -4.37 13.36
C MET A 233 -19.31 -5.51 13.31
N SER A 234 -18.80 -6.73 13.23
CA SER A 234 -19.61 -7.94 13.35
C SER A 234 -18.75 -9.04 13.96
N PRO A 235 -19.35 -10.14 14.44
CA PRO A 235 -18.57 -11.25 14.98
C PRO A 235 -17.52 -11.77 13.99
N SER A 236 -17.76 -11.73 12.67
CA SER A 236 -16.81 -12.25 11.67
C SER A 236 -15.57 -11.38 11.47
N VAL A 237 -15.51 -10.17 12.01
CA VAL A 237 -14.36 -9.27 11.85
C VAL A 237 -13.23 -9.69 12.79
N VAL A 238 -12.04 -9.94 12.23
CA VAL A 238 -10.83 -10.25 13.00
C VAL A 238 -9.84 -9.10 13.03
N ALA A 239 -9.80 -8.27 12.00
CA ALA A 239 -8.97 -7.07 11.97
C ALA A 239 -9.65 -5.92 11.25
N VAL A 240 -9.42 -4.70 11.74
CA VAL A 240 -9.81 -3.44 11.09
C VAL A 240 -8.65 -2.46 11.20
N ARG A 241 -8.25 -1.92 10.07
CA ARG A 241 -7.33 -0.79 10.01
C ARG A 241 -7.98 0.35 9.26
N GLN A 242 -8.30 1.43 9.98
CA GLN A 242 -8.88 2.61 9.36
C GLN A 242 -7.82 3.58 8.88
N ASN A 243 -8.02 4.15 7.71
CA ASN A 243 -7.24 5.24 7.14
C ASN A 243 -8.05 6.54 7.21
N LEU A 244 -7.70 7.50 6.34
CA LEU A 244 -8.57 8.63 6.01
C LEU A 244 -9.83 8.14 5.27
N HIS A 245 -10.61 9.04 4.69
CA HIS A 245 -11.81 8.68 3.94
C HIS A 245 -11.48 7.88 2.67
N LEU A 246 -12.49 7.21 2.09
CA LEU A 246 -12.35 6.61 0.76
C LEU A 246 -11.86 7.68 -0.23
N ILE A 247 -10.99 7.31 -1.16
CA ILE A 247 -10.52 8.17 -2.28
C ILE A 247 -11.17 7.75 -3.61
N VAL A 248 -11.61 6.49 -3.66
CA VAL A 248 -12.45 5.95 -4.72
C VAL A 248 -13.70 5.37 -4.07
N ASP A 249 -14.86 5.70 -4.60
CA ASP A 249 -16.15 5.11 -4.24
C ASP A 249 -17.01 4.90 -5.48
N ALA A 250 -17.80 3.83 -5.50
CA ALA A 250 -18.57 3.39 -6.67
C ALA A 250 -17.78 3.37 -8.01
N GLY A 251 -16.47 3.17 -7.96
CA GLY A 251 -15.58 3.16 -9.14
C GLY A 251 -15.16 4.53 -9.67
N ALA A 252 -15.46 5.60 -8.94
CA ALA A 252 -15.10 6.97 -9.30
C ALA A 252 -14.27 7.64 -8.20
N ALA A 253 -13.51 8.67 -8.56
CA ALA A 253 -12.82 9.51 -7.59
C ALA A 253 -13.85 10.23 -6.71
N GLU A 254 -13.61 10.26 -5.40
CA GLU A 254 -14.50 10.96 -4.46
C GLU A 254 -14.50 12.49 -4.71
N PRO A 255 -15.62 13.18 -4.42
CA PRO A 255 -15.68 14.63 -4.48
C PRO A 255 -14.56 15.28 -3.66
N GLY A 256 -13.87 16.25 -4.27
CA GLY A 256 -12.76 16.98 -3.64
C GLY A 256 -11.36 16.44 -3.98
N ILE A 257 -11.24 15.30 -4.67
CA ILE A 257 -9.92 14.79 -5.14
C ILE A 257 -9.32 15.74 -6.18
N ALA A 258 -10.14 16.29 -7.08
CA ALA A 258 -9.67 17.10 -8.21
C ALA A 258 -9.09 18.46 -7.78
N ASP A 259 -9.63 19.05 -6.72
CA ASP A 259 -9.27 20.38 -6.21
C ASP A 259 -8.60 20.34 -4.82
N ALA A 260 -8.34 19.14 -4.30
CA ALA A 260 -7.74 18.91 -2.99
C ALA A 260 -8.52 19.60 -1.85
N SER A 261 -9.86 19.57 -1.92
CA SER A 261 -10.77 20.12 -0.90
C SER A 261 -11.32 19.06 0.06
N GLY A 262 -11.11 17.78 -0.23
CA GLY A 262 -11.65 16.69 0.57
C GLY A 262 -10.86 16.36 1.84
N PRO A 263 -11.39 15.45 2.68
CA PRO A 263 -10.92 15.20 4.04
C PRO A 263 -9.71 14.25 4.11
N TRP A 264 -8.74 14.39 3.21
CA TRP A 264 -7.52 13.56 3.15
C TRP A 264 -6.30 14.34 3.66
N GLY A 265 -6.39 14.86 4.87
CA GLY A 265 -5.38 15.74 5.46
C GLY A 265 -5.39 17.15 4.86
N VAL A 266 -4.32 17.91 5.04
CA VAL A 266 -4.24 19.29 4.56
C VAL A 266 -4.07 19.37 3.03
N SER A 267 -4.75 20.33 2.39
CA SER A 267 -4.77 20.49 0.93
C SER A 267 -3.37 20.53 0.29
N LYS A 268 -2.39 21.19 0.94
CA LYS A 268 -1.00 21.25 0.45
C LYS A 268 -0.41 19.84 0.30
N ASN A 269 -0.64 18.96 1.27
CA ASN A 269 -0.08 17.62 1.29
C ASN A 269 -0.75 16.74 0.24
N GLN A 270 -2.03 16.97 -0.10
CA GLN A 270 -2.72 16.26 -1.18
C GLN A 270 -2.13 16.58 -2.57
N ARG A 271 -1.61 17.81 -2.75
CA ARG A 271 -0.98 18.29 -4.00
C ARG A 271 0.51 17.98 -4.09
N GLN A 272 1.12 17.53 -3.00
CA GLN A 272 2.54 17.22 -2.95
C GLN A 272 2.86 16.02 -3.85
N PHE A 273 3.88 16.17 -4.70
CA PHE A 273 4.50 15.04 -5.40
C PHE A 273 5.38 14.29 -4.40
N THR A 274 5.03 13.05 -4.12
CA THR A 274 5.79 12.19 -3.21
C THR A 274 5.47 10.73 -3.50
N TRP A 275 6.14 9.83 -2.80
CA TRP A 275 5.73 8.43 -2.75
C TRP A 275 4.33 8.32 -2.15
N ARG A 276 3.41 7.68 -2.87
CA ARG A 276 2.08 7.34 -2.37
C ARG A 276 1.76 5.89 -2.62
N SER A 277 0.91 5.33 -1.75
CA SER A 277 0.25 4.06 -2.01
C SER A 277 -1.23 4.07 -1.66
N GLY A 278 -1.97 3.14 -2.24
CA GLY A 278 -3.39 2.97 -2.00
C GLY A 278 -3.79 1.52 -2.13
N LEU A 279 -4.84 1.15 -1.39
CA LEU A 279 -5.43 -0.19 -1.42
C LEU A 279 -6.91 -0.07 -1.70
N GLY A 280 -7.38 -0.85 -2.66
CA GLY A 280 -8.79 -0.95 -3.01
C GLY A 280 -9.21 -2.37 -3.35
N ILE A 281 -10.47 -2.47 -3.77
CA ILE A 281 -11.05 -3.71 -4.27
C ILE A 281 -11.76 -3.49 -5.60
N ASP A 282 -11.72 -4.48 -6.50
CA ASP A 282 -12.55 -4.48 -7.71
C ASP A 282 -13.99 -4.93 -7.42
N ALA A 283 -14.84 -4.96 -8.46
CA ALA A 283 -16.23 -5.39 -8.37
C ALA A 283 -16.42 -6.86 -7.93
N HIS A 284 -15.37 -7.68 -8.01
CA HIS A 284 -15.34 -9.07 -7.59
C HIS A 284 -14.72 -9.24 -6.20
N GLY A 285 -14.28 -8.16 -5.56
CA GLY A 285 -13.63 -8.17 -4.25
C GLY A 285 -12.17 -8.60 -4.27
N ASN A 286 -11.51 -8.63 -5.42
CA ASN A 286 -10.06 -8.84 -5.51
C ASN A 286 -9.34 -7.56 -5.11
N LEU A 287 -8.18 -7.69 -4.46
CA LEU A 287 -7.43 -6.54 -4.00
C LEU A 287 -6.68 -5.87 -5.14
N ILE A 288 -6.65 -4.55 -5.10
CA ILE A 288 -5.84 -3.70 -5.98
C ILE A 288 -4.95 -2.84 -5.10
N TYR A 289 -3.64 -3.01 -5.22
CA TYR A 289 -2.65 -2.12 -4.62
C TYR A 289 -2.03 -1.25 -5.72
N VAL A 290 -1.85 0.03 -5.43
CA VAL A 290 -1.19 0.99 -6.32
C VAL A 290 -0.09 1.72 -5.55
N ALA A 291 1.08 1.92 -6.16
CA ALA A 291 2.12 2.78 -5.62
C ALA A 291 3.02 3.38 -6.69
N GLY A 292 3.63 4.52 -6.39
CA GLY A 292 4.54 5.24 -7.27
C GLY A 292 5.22 6.42 -6.57
N ASP A 293 6.37 6.83 -7.10
CA ASP A 293 7.06 8.06 -6.70
C ASP A 293 6.52 9.25 -7.50
N GLY A 294 6.65 10.46 -6.94
CA GLY A 294 6.25 11.68 -7.60
C GLY A 294 4.74 11.75 -7.87
N MET A 295 3.92 11.11 -7.04
CA MET A 295 2.46 11.10 -7.19
C MET A 295 1.79 12.12 -6.27
N THR A 296 0.77 12.80 -6.79
CA THR A 296 -0.24 13.51 -5.97
C THR A 296 -1.38 12.57 -5.58
N LEU A 297 -2.25 12.98 -4.65
CA LEU A 297 -3.44 12.19 -4.30
C LEU A 297 -4.36 11.95 -5.50
N LYS A 298 -4.47 12.97 -6.37
CA LYS A 298 -5.22 12.88 -7.63
C LYS A 298 -4.66 11.81 -8.56
N MET A 299 -3.33 11.74 -8.70
CA MET A 299 -2.67 10.73 -9.53
C MET A 299 -2.86 9.31 -8.98
N LEU A 300 -2.70 9.13 -7.65
CA LEU A 300 -2.97 7.85 -6.99
C LEU A 300 -4.40 7.39 -7.27
N THR A 301 -5.36 8.29 -7.09
CA THR A 301 -6.79 8.01 -7.30
C THR A 301 -7.09 7.67 -8.76
N ALA A 302 -6.50 8.41 -9.71
CA ALA A 302 -6.63 8.12 -11.14
C ALA A 302 -6.10 6.73 -11.51
N ALA A 303 -4.95 6.31 -10.96
CA ALA A 303 -4.40 4.97 -11.16
C ALA A 303 -5.30 3.86 -10.58
N LEU A 304 -5.89 4.08 -9.40
CA LEU A 304 -6.85 3.12 -8.80
C LEU A 304 -8.12 2.98 -9.65
N VAL A 305 -8.68 4.08 -10.16
CA VAL A 305 -9.82 4.06 -11.08
C VAL A 305 -9.45 3.39 -12.40
N ALA A 306 -8.27 3.69 -12.96
CA ALA A 306 -7.75 3.04 -14.15
C ALA A 306 -7.65 1.51 -13.99
N ALA A 307 -7.25 1.05 -12.80
CA ALA A 307 -7.18 -0.36 -12.41
C ALA A 307 -8.54 -0.99 -12.03
N LYS A 308 -9.64 -0.24 -12.15
CA LYS A 308 -11.02 -0.67 -11.84
C LYS A 308 -11.29 -0.95 -10.36
N ALA A 309 -10.61 -0.23 -9.46
CA ALA A 309 -11.02 -0.20 -8.06
C ALA A 309 -12.42 0.40 -7.96
N THR A 310 -13.31 -0.26 -7.23
CA THR A 310 -14.67 0.22 -6.91
C THR A 310 -14.70 1.00 -5.61
N ARG A 311 -13.85 0.62 -4.66
CA ARG A 311 -13.60 1.32 -3.40
C ARG A 311 -12.11 1.28 -3.10
N ALA A 312 -11.54 2.38 -2.62
CA ALA A 312 -10.15 2.44 -2.23
C ALA A 312 -9.87 3.48 -1.16
N VAL A 313 -8.80 3.27 -0.40
CA VAL A 313 -8.22 4.22 0.56
C VAL A 313 -6.78 4.53 0.17
N GLU A 314 -6.34 5.76 0.48
CA GLU A 314 -4.91 6.06 0.54
C GLU A 314 -4.30 5.38 1.78
N LEU A 315 -3.14 4.76 1.58
CA LEU A 315 -2.29 4.19 2.62
C LEU A 315 -1.22 5.21 3.05
N ASP A 316 -0.25 4.80 3.87
CA ASP A 316 0.82 5.73 4.26
C ASP A 316 1.62 6.27 3.06
N MET A 317 2.15 7.49 3.18
CA MET A 317 2.87 8.20 2.12
C MET A 317 4.30 8.56 2.56
N HIS A 318 5.09 9.11 1.63
CA HIS A 318 6.51 9.43 1.75
C HIS A 318 7.45 8.22 1.56
N THR A 319 8.68 8.55 1.13
CA THR A 319 9.70 7.64 0.62
C THR A 319 9.92 6.40 1.50
N ASN A 320 9.95 6.54 2.83
CA ASN A 320 10.26 5.40 3.70
C ASN A 320 9.04 4.62 4.21
N MET A 321 7.83 5.08 3.90
CA MET A 321 6.59 4.44 4.35
C MET A 321 5.97 3.59 3.26
N VAL A 322 6.01 4.05 2.00
CA VAL A 322 5.44 3.30 0.87
C VAL A 322 6.30 2.09 0.55
N PHE A 323 5.69 0.91 0.54
CA PHE A 323 6.39 -0.33 0.25
C PHE A 323 5.45 -1.44 -0.22
N PHE A 324 5.90 -2.19 -1.22
CA PHE A 324 5.30 -3.46 -1.62
C PHE A 324 6.39 -4.42 -2.10
N ALA A 325 6.33 -5.66 -1.62
CA ALA A 325 7.08 -6.78 -2.18
C ALA A 325 6.12 -7.87 -2.65
N ARG A 326 6.34 -8.33 -3.89
CA ARG A 326 5.76 -9.56 -4.42
C ARG A 326 6.63 -10.74 -4.02
N TRP A 327 6.02 -11.87 -3.72
CA TRP A 327 6.72 -13.09 -3.31
C TRP A 327 6.42 -14.22 -4.30
N ALA A 328 7.46 -14.83 -4.85
CA ALA A 328 7.33 -15.94 -5.80
C ALA A 328 8.45 -16.97 -5.62
N PRO A 329 8.21 -18.26 -5.92
CA PRO A 329 9.27 -19.27 -5.92
C PRO A 329 10.42 -18.91 -6.86
N THR A 330 11.67 -19.14 -6.44
CA THR A 330 12.87 -18.94 -7.29
C THR A 330 13.05 -20.02 -8.34
N ALA A 331 12.45 -21.19 -8.12
CA ALA A 331 12.38 -22.33 -9.01
C ALA A 331 11.06 -23.09 -8.77
N ALA A 332 10.72 -24.04 -9.63
CA ALA A 332 9.58 -24.93 -9.39
C ALA A 332 9.76 -25.63 -8.02
N ASN A 333 8.81 -25.41 -7.09
CA ASN A 333 8.86 -25.89 -5.71
C ASN A 333 10.03 -25.36 -4.85
N GLY A 334 10.72 -24.31 -5.30
CA GLY A 334 11.80 -23.66 -4.54
C GLY A 334 11.30 -22.75 -3.43
N PRO A 335 12.21 -22.24 -2.57
CA PRO A 335 11.87 -21.23 -1.58
C PRO A 335 11.32 -19.98 -2.28
N VAL A 336 10.43 -19.27 -1.58
CA VAL A 336 9.87 -18.02 -2.10
C VAL A 336 10.82 -16.88 -1.82
N SER A 337 10.99 -16.01 -2.80
CA SER A 337 11.86 -14.84 -2.72
C SER A 337 11.06 -13.57 -2.99
N PRO A 338 11.34 -12.47 -2.28
CA PRO A 338 10.69 -11.20 -2.50
C PRO A 338 11.32 -10.42 -3.65
N ALA A 339 10.50 -9.67 -4.37
CA ALA A 339 10.93 -8.62 -5.29
C ALA A 339 10.06 -7.38 -5.09
N LYS A 340 10.66 -6.20 -5.18
CA LYS A 340 9.92 -4.94 -5.05
C LYS A 340 8.96 -4.77 -6.22
N LEU A 341 7.82 -4.11 -6.00
CA LEU A 341 6.88 -3.80 -7.08
C LEU A 341 7.44 -2.77 -8.06
N LEU A 342 8.14 -1.75 -7.54
CA LEU A 342 8.96 -0.82 -8.32
C LEU A 342 10.43 -0.95 -7.90
N PRO A 343 11.40 -0.95 -8.83
CA PRO A 343 12.82 -1.05 -8.50
C PRO A 343 13.29 0.06 -7.54
N THR A 344 12.70 1.24 -7.68
CA THR A 344 13.02 2.46 -6.93
C THR A 344 12.44 2.51 -5.52
N MET A 345 11.61 1.53 -5.11
CA MET A 345 11.15 1.46 -3.72
C MET A 345 12.36 1.38 -2.77
N PRO A 346 12.49 2.25 -1.77
CA PRO A 346 13.76 2.42 -1.05
C PRO A 346 14.06 1.32 -0.05
N SER A 347 13.02 0.70 0.54
CA SER A 347 13.20 -0.39 1.49
C SER A 347 13.65 -1.70 0.80
N ARG A 348 14.35 -2.57 1.54
CA ARG A 348 14.65 -3.94 1.07
C ARG A 348 13.37 -4.74 0.86
N ALA A 349 13.38 -5.64 -0.13
CA ALA A 349 12.21 -6.43 -0.50
C ALA A 349 11.74 -7.40 0.61
N ASP A 350 12.63 -7.78 1.52
CA ASP A 350 12.34 -8.66 2.65
C ASP A 350 11.99 -7.93 3.95
N ARG A 351 11.78 -6.60 3.93
CA ARG A 351 11.54 -5.73 5.11
C ARG A 351 10.68 -6.38 6.21
N TYR A 352 9.56 -6.99 5.85
CA TYR A 352 8.56 -7.49 6.82
C TYR A 352 8.79 -8.92 7.33
N ILE A 353 9.86 -9.61 6.92
CA ILE A 353 10.25 -10.87 7.61
C ILE A 353 11.01 -10.59 8.91
N ALA A 354 11.48 -9.35 9.09
CA ALA A 354 12.02 -8.83 10.33
C ALA A 354 10.96 -7.94 11.03
N PRO A 355 11.09 -7.71 12.34
CA PRO A 355 10.21 -6.79 13.06
C PRO A 355 10.21 -5.37 12.47
N ASP A 356 9.03 -4.80 12.20
CA ASP A 356 8.86 -3.41 11.73
C ASP A 356 8.25 -2.51 12.82
N GLN A 357 8.57 -1.21 12.77
CA GLN A 357 8.01 -0.22 13.70
C GLN A 357 6.55 0.11 13.39
N ARG A 358 6.15 -0.02 12.13
CA ARG A 358 4.81 0.32 11.64
C ARG A 358 3.97 -0.95 11.47
N ASP A 359 2.66 -0.80 11.62
CA ASP A 359 1.72 -1.83 11.20
C ASP A 359 1.81 -2.03 9.67
N PHE A 360 1.58 -3.27 9.23
CA PHE A 360 1.66 -3.63 7.81
C PHE A 360 0.70 -4.77 7.49
N PHE A 361 0.49 -5.01 6.20
CA PHE A 361 -0.30 -6.12 5.71
C PHE A 361 0.58 -7.15 5.02
N TYR A 362 0.19 -8.41 5.11
CA TYR A 362 0.67 -9.44 4.21
C TYR A 362 -0.45 -10.33 3.71
N VAL A 363 -0.22 -10.98 2.58
CA VAL A 363 -1.17 -11.87 1.93
C VAL A 363 -0.50 -13.20 1.68
N THR A 364 -1.16 -14.29 2.05
CA THR A 364 -0.71 -15.66 1.77
C THR A 364 -1.67 -16.35 0.82
N LEU A 365 -1.21 -17.45 0.20
CA LEU A 365 -2.12 -18.44 -0.35
C LEU A 365 -2.93 -19.10 0.78
N ARG A 366 -4.14 -19.56 0.45
CA ARG A 366 -4.99 -20.38 1.34
C ARG A 366 -4.40 -21.74 1.67
#